data_AF-A0A1J1JA71-F1
#
_entry.id   AF-A0A1J1JA71-F1
#
_cell.length_a   1.000
_cell.length_b   1.000
_cell.length_c   1.000
_cell.angle_alpha   90.00
_cell.angle_beta   90.00
_cell.angle_gamma   90.00
#
_symmetry.space_group_name_H-M   'P 1'
#
loop_
_entity.id
_entity.type
_entity.pdbx_description
1 polymer ?
#
loop_
_entity_poly.entity_id
_entity_poly.type
_entity_poly.pdbx_seq_one_letter_code
_entity_poly.pdbx_strand_id
1 'polypeptide(L)'
;MKLTIFNELDFLPALRAFFAELQVPINALTDAPIPAREILKNSYKDRESFRLIDDVYFLGIVDDGAFRGRQEKTLDAVQKIEQDYDGVVMFGVTLNRREGGLLPTRSHLAEIARAFNREFCYTPVVVVFKYADADNKYLAFANTERSKYKRNQEGEKAGKVTLLRDVSISNIHSAHEKIIFGDKNFKGLKIDASKINTFKKLYDYWQTVFSLQVLNDQFYGDLQDWFYYASQHIKLPFRPDYVPEKENIKNFLVRLLARTMFCWFIKEKGLIKPEILELRDWEGRVYPLVKDFEDENFLESNSYYRGVLQNIFFNSLNQKGKKALKDFKWTKYLHSDFQIEWFTEIPYLNGGIFDDLDEDNAKESIEDAVMRVPNFLFYGIETEENVAKGKAKKIEVNKVYHNGLNGIFKSYKFTLE
;
A
#
# COMPACT_ATOMS: atom_id res chain seq x y z
N MET A 1 -11.57 -2.13 -13.82
CA MET A 1 -10.89 -3.21 -13.08
C MET A 1 -11.28 -3.18 -11.63
N LYS A 2 -11.91 -4.24 -11.12
CA LYS A 2 -12.22 -4.37 -9.70
C LYS A 2 -11.87 -5.78 -9.25
N LEU A 3 -11.27 -5.90 -8.06
CA LEU A 3 -10.97 -7.22 -7.49
C LEU A 3 -12.25 -7.98 -7.10
N THR A 4 -13.40 -7.32 -7.01
CA THR A 4 -14.69 -7.93 -6.65
C THR A 4 -15.07 -9.12 -7.52
N ILE A 5 -14.52 -9.23 -8.74
CA ILE A 5 -14.68 -10.42 -9.60
C ILE A 5 -14.27 -11.72 -8.91
N PHE A 6 -13.32 -11.68 -7.96
CA PHE A 6 -12.91 -12.83 -7.16
C PHE A 6 -13.93 -13.24 -6.08
N ASN A 7 -14.93 -12.40 -5.82
CA ASN A 7 -16.10 -12.73 -5.00
C ASN A 7 -17.31 -13.17 -5.85
N GLU A 8 -17.35 -12.74 -7.12
CA GLU A 8 -18.46 -12.98 -8.04
C GLU A 8 -18.32 -14.29 -8.83
N LEU A 9 -17.08 -14.69 -9.13
CA LEU A 9 -16.75 -15.89 -9.90
C LEU A 9 -15.92 -16.89 -9.08
N ASP A 10 -15.94 -18.14 -9.53
CA ASP A 10 -14.97 -19.15 -9.10
C ASP A 10 -13.54 -18.70 -9.39
N PHE A 11 -12.58 -19.25 -8.65
CA PHE A 11 -11.23 -18.67 -8.60
C PHE A 11 -10.51 -18.69 -9.96
N LEU A 12 -10.60 -19.79 -10.71
CA LEU A 12 -9.96 -19.89 -12.02
C LEU A 12 -10.56 -18.93 -13.07
N PRO A 13 -11.89 -18.86 -13.27
CA PRO A 13 -12.50 -17.84 -14.12
C PRO A 13 -12.13 -16.40 -13.71
N ALA A 14 -12.12 -16.11 -12.40
CA ALA A 14 -11.72 -14.80 -11.88
C ALA A 14 -10.26 -14.47 -12.22
N LEU A 15 -9.34 -15.42 -12.07
CA LEU A 15 -7.93 -15.27 -12.47
C LEU A 15 -7.79 -14.97 -13.95
N ARG A 16 -8.48 -15.72 -14.81
CA ARG A 16 -8.45 -15.51 -16.27
C ARG A 16 -8.94 -14.11 -16.63
N ALA A 17 -10.08 -13.70 -16.10
CA ALA A 17 -10.64 -12.37 -16.33
C ALA A 17 -9.70 -11.25 -15.82
N PHE A 18 -9.10 -11.43 -14.64
CA PHE A 18 -8.14 -10.50 -14.07
C PHE A 18 -6.92 -10.28 -14.97
N PHE A 19 -6.25 -11.35 -15.41
CA PHE A 19 -5.06 -11.21 -16.27
C PHE A 19 -5.40 -10.73 -17.68
N ALA A 20 -6.59 -11.06 -18.21
CA ALA A 20 -7.07 -10.50 -19.47
C ALA A 20 -7.22 -8.97 -19.39
N GLU A 21 -7.74 -8.44 -18.27
CA GLU A 21 -7.87 -6.99 -18.08
C GLU A 21 -6.50 -6.28 -17.88
N LEU A 22 -5.51 -6.99 -17.33
CA LEU A 22 -4.10 -6.55 -17.30
C LEU A 22 -3.41 -6.62 -18.68
N GLN A 23 -4.09 -7.13 -19.71
CA GLN A 23 -3.55 -7.37 -21.06
C GLN A 23 -2.38 -8.36 -21.08
N VAL A 24 -2.32 -9.28 -20.12
CA VAL A 24 -1.28 -10.32 -20.04
C VAL A 24 -1.76 -11.53 -20.82
N PRO A 25 -1.09 -11.92 -21.92
CA PRO A 25 -1.54 -13.05 -22.72
C PRO A 25 -1.15 -14.36 -22.02
N ILE A 26 -2.14 -15.10 -21.52
CA ILE A 26 -1.91 -16.40 -20.89
C ILE A 26 -2.46 -17.51 -21.78
N ASN A 27 -1.59 -18.48 -22.09
CA ASN A 27 -1.96 -19.68 -22.81
C ASN A 27 -2.43 -20.76 -21.80
N ALA A 28 -3.74 -20.92 -21.64
CA ALA A 28 -4.39 -21.79 -20.64
C ALA A 28 -5.04 -23.02 -21.29
N LEU A 29 -4.95 -24.21 -20.68
CA LEU A 29 -5.54 -25.44 -21.24
C LEU A 29 -6.32 -26.30 -20.21
N THR A 30 -6.42 -25.87 -18.95
CA THR A 30 -7.04 -26.69 -17.88
C THR A 30 -8.14 -25.93 -17.16
N ASP A 31 -9.28 -26.59 -16.91
CA ASP A 31 -10.43 -26.00 -16.20
C ASP A 31 -10.67 -26.57 -14.80
N ALA A 32 -9.96 -27.63 -14.41
CA ALA A 32 -10.14 -28.30 -13.11
C ALA A 32 -8.97 -28.03 -12.13
N PRO A 33 -9.23 -28.00 -10.82
CA PRO A 33 -8.17 -27.97 -9.81
C PRO A 33 -7.36 -29.26 -9.83
N ILE A 34 -6.08 -29.16 -9.45
CA ILE A 34 -5.10 -30.24 -9.43
C ILE A 34 -4.56 -30.36 -8.01
N PRO A 35 -4.48 -31.58 -7.43
CA PRO A 35 -3.90 -31.75 -6.11
C PRO A 35 -2.45 -31.26 -6.04
N ALA A 36 -2.10 -30.54 -4.97
CA ALA A 36 -0.76 -29.97 -4.80
C ALA A 36 0.38 -31.01 -4.93
N ARG A 37 0.14 -32.25 -4.49
CA ARG A 37 1.12 -33.35 -4.57
C ARG A 37 1.38 -33.84 -5.99
N GLU A 38 0.41 -33.69 -6.89
CA GLU A 38 0.57 -34.07 -8.30
C GLU A 38 1.42 -33.05 -9.06
N ILE A 39 1.34 -31.77 -8.65
CA ILE A 39 2.18 -30.72 -9.20
C ILE A 39 3.58 -30.76 -8.58
N LEU A 40 3.67 -30.75 -7.25
CA LEU A 40 4.91 -30.61 -6.48
C LEU A 40 5.56 -31.96 -6.15
N LYS A 41 5.78 -32.81 -7.16
CA LYS A 41 6.22 -34.20 -6.99
C LYS A 41 7.50 -34.32 -6.17
N ASN A 42 8.47 -33.42 -6.39
CA ASN A 42 9.78 -33.44 -5.73
C ASN A 42 9.92 -32.40 -4.62
N SER A 43 9.08 -31.36 -4.64
CA SER A 43 9.21 -30.18 -3.79
C SER A 43 8.18 -30.08 -2.68
N TYR A 44 7.13 -30.93 -2.68
CA TYR A 44 6.15 -31.02 -1.60
C TYR A 44 6.80 -31.48 -0.30
N LYS A 45 6.49 -30.80 0.81
CA LYS A 45 6.92 -31.20 2.15
C LYS A 45 5.72 -31.24 3.06
N ASP A 46 5.50 -32.35 3.77
CA ASP A 46 4.37 -32.45 4.69
C ASP A 46 4.59 -31.60 5.96
N ARG A 47 4.25 -30.31 5.86
CA ARG A 47 4.41 -29.26 6.89
C ARG A 47 3.21 -28.32 6.85
N GLU A 48 3.07 -27.49 7.88
CA GLU A 48 1.94 -26.56 8.03
C GLU A 48 1.62 -25.80 6.74
N SER A 49 2.62 -25.15 6.12
CA SER A 49 2.45 -24.36 4.88
C SER A 49 1.80 -25.15 3.73
N PHE A 50 2.21 -26.38 3.48
CA PHE A 50 1.67 -27.20 2.40
C PHE A 50 0.31 -27.80 2.74
N ARG A 51 0.05 -28.07 4.02
CA ARG A 51 -1.27 -28.53 4.50
C ARG A 51 -2.33 -27.43 4.42
N LEU A 52 -1.93 -26.16 4.29
CA LEU A 52 -2.86 -25.06 4.02
C LEU A 52 -3.36 -25.05 2.58
N ILE A 53 -2.67 -25.71 1.64
CA ILE A 53 -3.11 -25.71 0.24
C ILE A 53 -4.43 -26.49 0.14
N ASP A 54 -5.44 -25.82 -0.41
CA ASP A 54 -6.74 -26.41 -0.72
C ASP A 54 -6.72 -26.90 -2.18
N ASP A 55 -7.01 -26.00 -3.13
CA ASP A 55 -6.89 -26.27 -4.56
C ASP A 55 -5.72 -25.55 -5.23
N VAL A 56 -5.12 -26.20 -6.23
CA VAL A 56 -4.17 -25.57 -7.16
C VAL A 56 -4.73 -25.54 -8.57
N TYR A 57 -4.65 -24.38 -9.21
CA TYR A 57 -5.12 -24.12 -10.55
C TYR A 57 -3.94 -23.76 -11.45
N PHE A 58 -3.69 -24.54 -12.49
CA PHE A 58 -2.75 -24.16 -13.54
C PHE A 58 -3.43 -23.14 -14.45
N LEU A 59 -2.95 -21.90 -14.41
CA LEU A 59 -3.53 -20.83 -15.22
C LEU A 59 -2.95 -20.83 -16.63
N GLY A 60 -1.69 -21.21 -16.79
CA GLY A 60 -1.02 -21.30 -18.08
C GLY A 60 0.41 -20.78 -18.05
N ILE A 61 0.96 -20.53 -19.23
CA ILE A 61 2.30 -19.95 -19.42
C ILE A 61 2.21 -18.67 -20.25
N VAL A 62 3.05 -17.69 -19.89
CA VAL A 62 3.26 -16.46 -20.66
C VAL A 62 4.65 -16.54 -21.27
N ASP A 63 4.72 -16.87 -22.55
CA ASP A 63 5.94 -16.94 -23.34
C ASP A 63 5.83 -16.09 -24.62
N ASP A 64 6.88 -16.03 -25.42
CA ASP A 64 6.86 -15.33 -26.72
C ASP A 64 5.80 -15.89 -27.69
N GLY A 65 5.34 -17.13 -27.50
CA GLY A 65 4.24 -17.73 -28.25
C GLY A 65 2.90 -17.12 -27.86
N ALA A 66 2.66 -16.91 -26.56
CA ALA A 66 1.47 -16.27 -26.03
C ALA A 66 1.30 -14.84 -26.60
N PHE A 67 2.39 -14.06 -26.68
CA PHE A 67 2.37 -12.73 -27.32
C PHE A 67 2.07 -12.75 -28.82
N ARG A 68 2.29 -13.89 -29.50
CA ARG A 68 2.03 -14.08 -30.93
C ARG A 68 0.67 -14.74 -31.21
N GLY A 69 -0.14 -15.01 -30.17
CA GLY A 69 -1.39 -15.75 -30.29
C GLY A 69 -1.21 -17.20 -30.74
N ARG A 70 -0.07 -17.83 -30.42
CA ARG A 70 0.18 -19.25 -30.71
C ARG A 70 -0.49 -20.17 -29.68
N GLN A 71 -0.63 -21.44 -30.05
CA GLN A 71 -1.37 -22.48 -29.32
C GLN A 71 -1.06 -22.56 -27.82
N GLU A 72 -2.13 -22.87 -27.09
CA GLU A 72 -2.15 -23.22 -25.67
C GLU A 72 -1.19 -24.37 -25.33
N LYS A 73 -0.65 -24.37 -24.11
CA LYS A 73 0.23 -25.44 -23.61
C LYS A 73 -0.39 -26.12 -22.42
N THR A 74 -0.35 -27.46 -22.42
CA THR A 74 -0.79 -28.28 -21.28
C THR A 74 0.22 -28.21 -20.14
N LEU A 75 -0.21 -28.52 -18.91
CA LEU A 75 0.69 -28.64 -17.77
C LEU A 75 1.80 -29.68 -18.02
N ASP A 76 1.44 -30.84 -18.58
CA ASP A 76 2.39 -31.91 -18.91
C ASP A 76 3.47 -31.45 -19.90
N ALA A 77 3.10 -30.61 -20.88
CA ALA A 77 4.06 -30.06 -21.83
C ALA A 77 5.02 -29.08 -21.15
N VAL A 78 4.53 -28.28 -20.19
CA VAL A 78 5.35 -27.33 -19.42
C VAL A 78 6.28 -28.05 -18.43
N GLN A 79 5.81 -29.15 -17.81
CA GLN A 79 6.65 -29.96 -16.89
C GLN A 79 7.80 -30.69 -17.61
N LYS A 80 7.71 -30.88 -18.92
CA LYS A 80 8.76 -31.55 -19.75
C LYS A 80 9.78 -30.58 -20.34
N ILE A 81 9.79 -29.32 -19.93
CA ILE A 81 10.81 -28.36 -20.33
C ILE A 81 12.12 -28.70 -19.62
N GLU A 82 13.19 -29.00 -20.37
CA GLU A 82 14.49 -29.48 -19.85
C GLU A 82 15.66 -28.49 -20.08
N GLN A 83 15.36 -27.28 -20.52
CA GLN A 83 16.36 -26.22 -20.72
C GLN A 83 15.75 -24.87 -20.37
N ASP A 84 16.59 -23.91 -19.97
CA ASP A 84 16.18 -22.55 -19.62
C ASP A 84 15.20 -22.02 -20.67
N TYR A 85 13.97 -21.72 -20.25
CA TYR A 85 12.86 -21.43 -21.15
C TYR A 85 12.36 -20.01 -20.96
N ASP A 86 12.21 -19.30 -22.07
CA ASP A 86 11.72 -17.91 -22.11
C ASP A 86 10.20 -17.86 -21.92
N GLY A 87 9.77 -18.07 -20.68
CA GLY A 87 8.38 -17.90 -20.27
C GLY A 87 8.22 -17.83 -18.75
N VAL A 88 7.02 -17.50 -18.29
CA VAL A 88 6.64 -17.58 -16.87
C VAL A 88 5.38 -18.40 -16.71
N VAL A 89 5.41 -19.36 -15.78
CA VAL A 89 4.26 -20.19 -15.43
C VAL A 89 3.40 -19.49 -14.38
N MET A 90 2.09 -19.53 -14.55
CA MET A 90 1.12 -18.91 -13.65
C MET A 90 0.30 -19.98 -12.95
N PHE A 91 0.26 -19.93 -11.61
CA PHE A 91 -0.63 -20.75 -10.79
C PHE A 91 -1.55 -19.90 -9.92
N GLY A 92 -2.78 -20.36 -9.77
CA GLY A 92 -3.68 -19.97 -8.69
C GLY A 92 -3.62 -21.00 -7.56
N VAL A 93 -3.52 -20.57 -6.31
CA VAL A 93 -3.60 -21.46 -5.13
C VAL A 93 -4.63 -20.93 -4.15
N THR A 94 -5.61 -21.73 -3.78
CA THR A 94 -6.50 -21.42 -2.65
C THR A 94 -5.92 -22.00 -1.38
N LEU A 95 -6.07 -21.28 -0.26
CA LEU A 95 -5.58 -21.73 1.04
C LEU A 95 -6.70 -21.83 2.06
N ASN A 96 -6.68 -22.92 2.81
CA ASN A 96 -7.46 -23.12 4.02
C ASN A 96 -7.06 -22.13 5.13
N ARG A 97 -8.01 -21.83 6.02
CA ARG A 97 -7.75 -21.02 7.22
C ARG A 97 -6.80 -21.78 8.14
N ARG A 98 -5.90 -21.05 8.82
CA ARG A 98 -5.09 -21.65 9.88
C ARG A 98 -5.94 -21.89 11.13
N GLU A 99 -5.39 -22.69 12.04
CA GLU A 99 -5.95 -22.84 13.38
C GLU A 99 -6.21 -21.47 14.03
N GLY A 100 -7.35 -21.34 14.71
CA GLY A 100 -7.79 -20.08 15.32
C GLY A 100 -8.28 -19.02 14.34
N GLY A 101 -8.50 -19.35 13.06
CA GLY A 101 -9.01 -18.40 12.06
C GLY A 101 -7.95 -17.41 11.56
N LEU A 102 -6.66 -17.67 11.83
CA LEU A 102 -5.56 -16.81 11.43
C LEU A 102 -5.29 -16.88 9.93
N LEU A 103 -4.85 -15.75 9.36
CA LEU A 103 -4.38 -15.68 7.98
C LEU A 103 -3.04 -16.42 7.79
N PRO A 104 -2.76 -16.92 6.57
CA PRO A 104 -1.44 -17.43 6.19
C PRO A 104 -0.33 -16.42 6.48
N THR A 105 0.79 -16.88 7.03
CA THR A 105 1.94 -16.00 7.26
C THR A 105 2.71 -15.77 5.96
N ARG A 106 3.51 -14.70 5.91
CA ARG A 106 4.48 -14.44 4.84
C ARG A 106 5.39 -15.65 4.58
N SER A 107 5.83 -16.33 5.64
CA SER A 107 6.67 -17.52 5.55
C SER A 107 5.95 -18.68 4.87
N HIS A 108 4.65 -18.88 5.13
CA HIS A 108 3.86 -19.91 4.46
C HIS A 108 3.75 -19.65 2.96
N LEU A 109 3.35 -18.42 2.58
CA LEU A 109 3.23 -18.03 1.17
C LEU A 109 4.57 -18.15 0.44
N ALA A 110 5.65 -17.70 1.07
CA ALA A 110 6.99 -17.77 0.49
C ALA A 110 7.56 -19.20 0.43
N GLU A 111 7.18 -20.10 1.34
CA GLU A 111 7.59 -21.51 1.27
C GLU A 111 6.89 -22.22 0.10
N ILE A 112 5.59 -22.01 -0.05
CA ILE A 112 4.80 -22.56 -1.17
C ILE A 112 5.34 -22.03 -2.50
N ALA A 113 5.47 -20.71 -2.67
CA ALA A 113 5.97 -20.11 -3.91
C ALA A 113 7.36 -20.62 -4.31
N ARG A 114 8.25 -20.85 -3.34
CA ARG A 114 9.56 -21.47 -3.60
C ARG A 114 9.45 -22.95 -3.97
N ALA A 115 8.47 -23.68 -3.45
CA ALA A 115 8.27 -25.08 -3.83
C ALA A 115 7.90 -25.18 -5.30
N PHE A 116 6.90 -24.41 -5.76
CA PHE A 116 6.57 -24.29 -7.18
C PHE A 116 7.79 -23.91 -8.02
N ASN A 117 8.56 -22.89 -7.63
CA ASN A 117 9.75 -22.49 -8.39
C ASN A 117 10.86 -23.54 -8.40
N ARG A 118 10.99 -24.39 -7.37
CA ARG A 118 11.94 -25.51 -7.38
C ARG A 118 11.47 -26.65 -8.27
N GLU A 119 10.18 -26.92 -8.33
CA GLU A 119 9.61 -27.95 -9.21
C GLU A 119 9.79 -27.57 -10.68
N PHE A 120 9.56 -26.30 -11.02
CA PHE A 120 9.79 -25.74 -12.35
C PHE A 120 11.17 -25.09 -12.42
N CYS A 121 12.23 -25.90 -12.37
CA CYS A 121 13.62 -25.41 -12.31
C CYS A 121 14.12 -24.74 -13.61
N TYR A 122 13.39 -24.85 -14.72
CA TYR A 122 13.74 -24.21 -16.00
C TYR A 122 12.88 -23.00 -16.38
N THR A 123 11.82 -22.73 -15.61
CA THR A 123 10.86 -21.68 -15.94
C THR A 123 10.41 -20.98 -14.65
N PRO A 124 10.51 -19.64 -14.54
CA PRO A 124 10.00 -18.92 -13.39
C PRO A 124 8.51 -19.18 -13.17
N VAL A 125 8.09 -19.19 -11.91
CA VAL A 125 6.69 -19.37 -11.52
C VAL A 125 6.19 -18.18 -10.70
N VAL A 126 5.05 -17.64 -11.11
CA VAL A 126 4.25 -16.69 -10.34
C VAL A 126 3.05 -17.42 -9.75
N VAL A 127 2.78 -17.18 -8.48
CA VAL A 127 1.67 -17.79 -7.75
C VAL A 127 0.74 -16.69 -7.23
N VAL A 128 -0.54 -16.79 -7.57
CA VAL A 128 -1.61 -15.97 -7.01
C VAL A 128 -2.35 -16.79 -5.96
N PHE A 129 -2.29 -16.35 -4.71
CA PHE A 129 -2.98 -16.98 -3.60
C PHE A 129 -4.34 -16.32 -3.36
N LYS A 130 -5.35 -17.12 -3.00
CA LYS A 130 -6.63 -16.66 -2.45
C LYS A 130 -6.86 -17.31 -1.09
N TYR A 131 -7.18 -16.50 -0.10
CA TYR A 131 -7.41 -16.95 1.28
C TYR A 131 -8.36 -15.99 1.99
N ALA A 132 -8.82 -16.35 3.19
CA ALA A 132 -9.81 -15.57 3.93
C ALA A 132 -9.59 -15.65 5.43
N ASP A 133 -9.98 -14.61 6.16
CA ASP A 133 -10.30 -14.70 7.60
C ASP A 133 -11.81 -14.90 7.77
N ALA A 134 -12.34 -14.64 8.97
CA ALA A 134 -13.77 -14.78 9.28
C ALA A 134 -14.65 -13.88 8.40
N ASP A 135 -14.19 -12.67 8.09
CA ASP A 135 -15.01 -11.57 7.58
C ASP A 135 -14.62 -11.15 6.15
N ASN A 136 -13.38 -11.40 5.74
CA ASN A 136 -12.78 -10.86 4.53
C ASN A 136 -12.05 -11.91 3.70
N LYS A 137 -11.97 -11.65 2.40
CA LYS A 137 -11.22 -12.44 1.42
C LYS A 137 -10.07 -11.61 0.86
N TYR A 138 -8.94 -12.26 0.67
CA TYR A 138 -7.67 -11.65 0.31
C TYR A 138 -7.02 -12.36 -0.87
N LEU A 139 -6.23 -11.60 -1.62
CA LEU A 139 -5.27 -12.11 -2.58
C LEU A 139 -3.84 -11.88 -2.10
N ALA A 140 -2.93 -12.74 -2.54
CA ALA A 140 -1.50 -12.42 -2.54
C ALA A 140 -0.84 -12.79 -3.87
N PHE A 141 0.05 -11.94 -4.35
CA PHE A 141 0.83 -12.19 -5.57
C PHE A 141 2.27 -12.49 -5.16
N ALA A 142 2.77 -13.66 -5.55
CA ALA A 142 4.13 -14.09 -5.25
C ALA A 142 4.95 -14.25 -6.53
N ASN A 143 6.08 -13.57 -6.57
CA ASN A 143 7.09 -13.72 -7.59
C ASN A 143 8.41 -14.14 -6.94
N THR A 144 9.13 -15.08 -7.55
CA THR A 144 10.39 -15.59 -7.01
C THR A 144 11.53 -15.27 -7.96
N GLU A 145 12.56 -14.60 -7.45
CA GLU A 145 13.77 -14.31 -8.23
C GLU A 145 14.43 -15.60 -8.71
N ARG A 146 15.04 -15.52 -9.89
CA ARG A 146 15.80 -16.61 -10.50
C ARG A 146 17.24 -16.20 -10.73
N SER A 147 18.15 -17.13 -10.51
CA SER A 147 19.57 -16.92 -10.74
C SER A 147 20.22 -18.23 -11.16
N LYS A 148 21.23 -18.15 -12.02
CA LYS A 148 22.03 -19.32 -12.39
C LYS A 148 22.74 -19.89 -11.16
N TYR A 149 22.81 -21.21 -11.06
CA TYR A 149 23.62 -21.85 -10.04
C TYR A 149 25.11 -21.53 -10.28
N LYS A 150 25.85 -21.29 -9.19
CA LYS A 150 27.31 -21.14 -9.24
C LYS A 150 28.05 -22.46 -9.50
N ARG A 151 27.35 -23.59 -9.38
CA ARG A 151 27.85 -24.95 -9.62
C ARG A 151 27.02 -25.56 -10.75
N ASN A 152 27.52 -26.61 -11.37
CA ASN A 152 26.80 -27.35 -12.41
C ASN A 152 25.62 -28.10 -11.77
N GLN A 153 24.48 -27.41 -11.65
CA GLN A 153 23.21 -27.94 -11.18
C GLN A 153 22.17 -27.67 -12.25
N GLU A 154 21.18 -28.54 -12.31
CA GLU A 154 20.10 -28.47 -13.27
C GLU A 154 19.22 -27.24 -13.04
N GLY A 155 18.89 -26.53 -14.13
CA GLY A 155 18.04 -25.34 -14.13
C GLY A 155 18.60 -24.15 -13.35
N GLU A 156 17.69 -23.38 -12.74
CA GLU A 156 17.98 -22.15 -12.03
C GLU A 156 17.65 -22.23 -10.54
N LYS A 157 18.39 -21.45 -9.75
CA LYS A 157 18.18 -21.31 -8.32
C LYS A 157 17.04 -20.32 -8.04
N ALA A 158 16.00 -20.81 -7.37
CA ALA A 158 14.97 -19.98 -6.74
C ALA A 158 15.56 -19.13 -5.59
N GLY A 159 15.38 -17.82 -5.67
CA GLY A 159 15.94 -16.81 -4.78
C GLY A 159 14.95 -16.20 -3.79
N LYS A 160 15.00 -14.87 -3.65
CA LYS A 160 14.09 -14.11 -2.81
C LYS A 160 12.67 -14.18 -3.38
N VAL A 161 11.68 -14.29 -2.50
CA VAL A 161 10.26 -14.17 -2.88
C VAL A 161 9.79 -12.77 -2.57
N THR A 162 9.29 -12.08 -3.58
CA THR A 162 8.58 -10.81 -3.46
C THR A 162 7.09 -11.08 -3.38
N LEU A 163 6.43 -10.50 -2.38
CA LEU A 163 5.03 -10.74 -2.06
C LEU A 163 4.27 -9.43 -2.00
N LEU A 164 3.22 -9.31 -2.81
CA LEU A 164 2.14 -8.35 -2.57
C LEU A 164 1.04 -9.10 -1.82
N ARG A 165 1.07 -9.07 -0.49
CA ARG A 165 0.17 -9.85 0.39
C ARG A 165 -0.97 -9.03 0.98
N ASP A 166 -2.01 -9.76 1.39
CA ASP A 166 -3.20 -9.27 2.09
C ASP A 166 -3.93 -8.19 1.30
N VAL A 167 -4.03 -8.39 -0.01
CA VAL A 167 -4.82 -7.52 -0.88
C VAL A 167 -6.29 -7.84 -0.65
N SER A 168 -6.96 -7.01 0.14
CA SER A 168 -8.40 -7.15 0.39
C SER A 168 -9.17 -7.02 -0.92
N ILE A 169 -10.04 -8.00 -1.19
CA ILE A 169 -10.86 -8.03 -2.40
C ILE A 169 -11.98 -6.99 -2.32
N SER A 170 -12.56 -6.82 -1.13
CA SER A 170 -13.72 -5.94 -0.92
C SER A 170 -13.32 -4.49 -0.62
N ASN A 171 -12.19 -4.29 0.07
CA ASN A 171 -11.72 -2.97 0.47
C ASN A 171 -10.21 -2.83 0.18
N ILE A 172 -9.88 -2.65 -1.10
CA ILE A 172 -8.48 -2.60 -1.55
C ILE A 172 -7.76 -1.38 -0.94
N HIS A 173 -6.57 -1.61 -0.38
CA HIS A 173 -5.72 -0.51 0.09
C HIS A 173 -5.19 0.28 -1.12
N SER A 174 -5.14 1.61 -1.04
CA SER A 174 -4.71 2.48 -2.16
C SER A 174 -3.32 2.12 -2.70
N ALA A 175 -2.37 1.77 -1.83
CA ALA A 175 -1.06 1.26 -2.22
C ALA A 175 -1.15 -0.02 -3.08
N HIS A 176 -2.04 -0.95 -2.74
CA HIS A 176 -2.27 -2.16 -3.55
C HIS A 176 -2.94 -1.81 -4.87
N GLU A 177 -3.91 -0.91 -4.85
CA GLU A 177 -4.60 -0.42 -6.03
C GLU A 177 -3.60 0.19 -7.03
N LYS A 178 -2.70 1.05 -6.55
CA LYS A 178 -1.63 1.66 -7.35
C LYS A 178 -0.66 0.61 -7.92
N ILE A 179 -0.28 -0.40 -7.14
CA ILE A 179 0.61 -1.47 -7.64
C ILE A 179 -0.08 -2.31 -8.72
N ILE A 180 -1.35 -2.66 -8.53
CA ILE A 180 -2.06 -3.58 -9.41
C ILE A 180 -2.58 -2.86 -10.66
N PHE A 181 -3.29 -1.74 -10.48
CA PHE A 181 -4.01 -1.03 -11.55
C PHE A 181 -3.32 0.24 -12.02
N GLY A 182 -2.38 0.77 -11.23
CA GLY A 182 -1.69 2.02 -11.55
C GLY A 182 -2.48 3.27 -11.18
N ASP A 183 -1.95 4.41 -11.62
CA ASP A 183 -2.55 5.74 -11.55
C ASP A 183 -2.25 6.52 -12.86
N LYS A 184 -2.37 7.86 -12.85
CA LYS A 184 -2.08 8.68 -14.03
C LYS A 184 -0.61 8.62 -14.47
N ASN A 185 0.31 8.35 -13.55
CA ASN A 185 1.76 8.40 -13.76
C ASN A 185 2.40 7.00 -13.79
N PHE A 186 1.71 5.99 -13.25
CA PHE A 186 2.21 4.63 -13.12
C PHE A 186 1.19 3.63 -13.68
N LYS A 187 1.61 2.62 -14.44
CA LYS A 187 0.68 1.68 -15.10
C LYS A 187 0.33 0.42 -14.29
N GLY A 188 0.89 0.27 -13.09
CA GLY A 188 0.65 -0.91 -12.26
C GLY A 188 1.14 -2.19 -12.93
N LEU A 189 0.40 -3.28 -12.82
CA LEU A 189 0.72 -4.56 -13.48
C LEU A 189 0.22 -4.63 -14.93
N LYS A 190 -0.63 -3.69 -15.35
CA LYS A 190 -1.20 -3.66 -16.70
C LYS A 190 -0.12 -3.34 -17.71
N ILE A 191 -0.02 -4.16 -18.75
CA ILE A 191 0.98 -3.98 -19.80
C ILE A 191 0.39 -3.29 -21.02
N ASP A 192 1.24 -2.58 -21.77
CA ASP A 192 0.94 -2.13 -23.13
C ASP A 192 1.53 -3.18 -24.09
N ALA A 193 0.68 -4.03 -24.64
CA ALA A 193 1.09 -5.15 -25.50
C ALA A 193 1.85 -4.69 -26.77
N SER A 194 1.75 -3.42 -27.18
CA SER A 194 2.55 -2.89 -28.29
C SER A 194 4.02 -2.67 -27.91
N LYS A 195 4.30 -2.42 -26.63
CA LYS A 195 5.65 -2.17 -26.09
C LYS A 195 6.24 -3.40 -25.44
N ILE A 196 5.44 -4.09 -24.64
CA ILE A 196 5.77 -5.31 -23.90
C ILE A 196 5.17 -6.49 -24.66
N ASN A 197 5.96 -7.04 -25.58
CA ASN A 197 5.53 -8.07 -26.53
C ASN A 197 6.42 -9.32 -26.55
N THR A 198 7.25 -9.47 -25.50
CA THR A 198 8.09 -10.65 -25.29
C THR A 198 8.11 -10.98 -23.80
N PHE A 199 8.39 -12.24 -23.47
CA PHE A 199 8.53 -12.69 -22.09
C PHE A 199 9.56 -11.83 -21.33
N LYS A 200 10.75 -11.64 -21.92
CA LYS A 200 11.83 -10.88 -21.28
C LYS A 200 11.39 -9.47 -20.89
N LYS A 201 10.66 -8.77 -21.79
CA LYS A 201 10.17 -7.41 -21.50
C LYS A 201 9.11 -7.41 -20.39
N LEU A 202 8.22 -8.41 -20.38
CA LEU A 202 7.23 -8.56 -19.32
C LEU A 202 7.91 -8.78 -17.96
N TYR A 203 8.86 -9.71 -17.93
CA TYR A 203 9.61 -10.03 -16.73
C TYR A 203 10.38 -8.80 -16.21
N ASP A 204 11.15 -8.13 -17.08
CA ASP A 204 11.88 -6.90 -16.72
C ASP A 204 10.91 -5.81 -16.21
N TYR A 205 9.75 -5.64 -16.85
CA TYR A 205 8.74 -4.67 -16.43
C TYR A 205 8.16 -4.98 -15.05
N TRP A 206 7.69 -6.20 -14.82
CA TRP A 206 7.12 -6.58 -13.52
C TRP A 206 8.15 -6.55 -12.40
N GLN A 207 9.42 -6.86 -12.65
CA GLN A 207 10.48 -6.67 -11.65
C GLN A 207 10.60 -5.20 -11.23
N THR A 208 10.39 -4.23 -12.12
CA THR A 208 10.38 -2.81 -11.75
C THR A 208 9.12 -2.43 -10.97
N VAL A 209 7.95 -2.95 -11.34
CA VAL A 209 6.67 -2.71 -10.63
C VAL A 209 6.70 -3.26 -9.21
N PHE A 210 7.28 -4.44 -9.01
CA PHE A 210 7.44 -5.08 -7.71
C PHE A 210 8.66 -4.59 -6.92
N SER A 211 9.49 -3.71 -7.51
CA SER A 211 10.61 -3.11 -6.79
C SER A 211 10.07 -2.11 -5.76
N LEU A 212 10.08 -2.53 -4.49
CA LEU A 212 9.73 -1.69 -3.34
C LEU A 212 10.50 -0.36 -3.32
N GLN A 213 11.69 -0.32 -3.94
CA GLN A 213 12.50 0.88 -4.04
C GLN A 213 11.78 2.01 -4.79
N VAL A 214 11.13 1.74 -5.92
CA VAL A 214 10.47 2.78 -6.72
C VAL A 214 9.27 3.39 -5.99
N LEU A 215 8.51 2.55 -5.27
CA LEU A 215 7.37 3.00 -4.46
C LEU A 215 7.84 3.81 -3.25
N ASN A 216 8.91 3.37 -2.59
CA ASN A 216 9.52 4.09 -1.48
C ASN A 216 10.11 5.42 -1.94
N ASP A 217 10.83 5.45 -3.07
CA ASP A 217 11.45 6.66 -3.60
C ASP A 217 10.41 7.74 -3.93
N GLN A 218 9.28 7.35 -4.56
CA GLN A 218 8.19 8.29 -4.81
C GLN A 218 7.58 8.81 -3.51
N PHE A 219 7.33 7.92 -2.54
CA PHE A 219 6.77 8.31 -1.24
C PHE A 219 7.66 9.32 -0.50
N TYR A 220 8.98 9.06 -0.46
CA TYR A 220 9.92 10.00 0.16
C TYR A 220 10.04 11.30 -0.64
N GLY A 221 9.92 11.26 -1.97
CA GLY A 221 9.81 12.44 -2.81
C GLY A 221 8.58 13.30 -2.46
N ASP A 222 7.40 12.68 -2.42
CA ASP A 222 6.15 13.35 -2.07
C ASP A 222 6.20 13.96 -0.66
N LEU A 223 6.81 13.26 0.31
CA LEU A 223 7.02 13.78 1.67
C LEU A 223 7.99 14.97 1.69
N GLN A 224 9.06 14.93 0.90
CA GLN A 224 10.01 16.03 0.82
C GLN A 224 9.36 17.28 0.22
N ASP A 225 8.59 17.12 -0.86
CA ASP A 225 7.86 18.21 -1.50
C ASP A 225 6.83 18.80 -0.54
N TRP A 226 6.05 17.94 0.14
CA TRP A 226 5.13 18.36 1.20
C TRP A 226 5.85 19.12 2.33
N PHE A 227 7.00 18.63 2.79
CA PHE A 227 7.76 19.27 3.86
C PHE A 227 8.23 20.67 3.46
N TYR A 228 8.74 20.83 2.23
CA TYR A 228 9.16 22.12 1.71
C TYR A 228 7.98 23.08 1.61
N TYR A 229 6.86 22.63 1.03
CA TYR A 229 5.64 23.42 0.92
C TYR A 229 5.12 23.84 2.30
N ALA A 230 4.95 22.90 3.24
CA ALA A 230 4.49 23.16 4.59
C ALA A 230 5.36 24.20 5.33
N SER A 231 6.67 24.18 5.09
CA SER A 231 7.61 25.13 5.72
C SER A 231 7.37 26.59 5.35
N GLN A 232 6.66 26.84 4.24
CA GLN A 232 6.30 28.19 3.78
C GLN A 232 4.94 28.66 4.30
N HIS A 233 4.10 27.74 4.77
CA HIS A 233 2.69 28.01 5.10
C HIS A 233 2.38 27.93 6.60
N ILE A 234 3.31 27.43 7.42
CA ILE A 234 3.15 27.35 8.87
C ILE A 234 3.61 28.64 9.56
N LYS A 235 2.90 29.03 10.61
CA LYS A 235 3.30 30.09 11.55
C LYS A 235 3.33 29.56 12.98
N LEU A 236 4.40 29.86 13.72
CA LEU A 236 4.59 29.45 15.11
C LEU A 236 4.90 30.68 15.98
N PRO A 237 4.17 30.93 17.09
CA PRO A 237 4.38 32.12 17.90
C PRO A 237 5.61 32.04 18.81
N PHE A 238 5.94 30.84 19.33
CA PHE A 238 7.13 30.63 20.14
C PHE A 238 8.27 30.01 19.33
N ARG A 239 9.49 30.53 19.56
CA ARG A 239 10.76 29.91 19.19
C ARG A 239 11.79 30.18 20.29
N PRO A 240 12.71 29.24 20.59
CA PRO A 240 13.85 29.54 21.44
C PRO A 240 14.73 30.63 20.81
N ASP A 241 15.29 31.54 21.63
CA ASP A 241 16.06 32.70 21.13
C ASP A 241 17.26 32.31 20.25
N TYR A 242 17.86 31.15 20.53
CA TYR A 242 19.01 30.61 19.81
C TYR A 242 18.66 29.89 18.51
N VAL A 243 17.37 29.70 18.17
CA VAL A 243 16.93 28.99 16.96
C VAL A 243 16.39 29.99 15.93
N PRO A 244 16.99 30.08 14.73
CA PRO A 244 16.43 30.83 13.61
C PRO A 244 15.00 30.39 13.29
N GLU A 245 14.12 31.32 12.93
CA GLU A 245 12.69 31.05 12.67
C GLU A 245 12.47 29.92 11.65
N LYS A 246 13.21 29.95 10.53
CA LYS A 246 13.14 28.89 9.49
C LYS A 246 13.56 27.52 10.02
N GLU A 247 14.50 27.46 10.98
CA GLU A 247 14.92 26.21 11.61
C GLU A 247 13.89 25.74 12.64
N ASN A 248 13.24 26.66 13.36
CA ASN A 248 12.15 26.32 14.28
C ASN A 248 10.98 25.65 13.54
N ILE A 249 10.56 26.21 12.40
CA ILE A 249 9.52 25.62 11.55
C ILE A 249 9.93 24.23 11.07
N LYS A 250 11.16 24.05 10.60
CA LYS A 250 11.68 22.74 10.16
C LYS A 250 11.67 21.73 11.30
N ASN A 251 12.11 22.11 12.50
CA ASN A 251 12.13 21.25 13.67
C ASN A 251 10.70 20.83 14.08
N PHE A 252 9.76 21.79 14.06
CA PHE A 252 8.34 21.50 14.28
C PHE A 252 7.78 20.53 13.23
N LEU A 253 8.09 20.74 11.95
CA LEU A 253 7.65 19.86 10.87
C LEU A 253 8.22 18.44 11.00
N VAL A 254 9.48 18.29 11.41
CA VAL A 254 10.07 16.96 11.67
C VAL A 254 9.29 16.24 12.77
N ARG A 255 8.95 16.93 13.87
CA ARG A 255 8.13 16.35 14.94
C ARG A 255 6.71 16.05 14.48
N LEU A 256 6.07 16.96 13.74
CA LEU A 256 4.73 16.77 13.17
C LEU A 256 4.69 15.54 12.27
N LEU A 257 5.65 15.41 11.35
CA LEU A 257 5.76 14.28 10.43
C LEU A 257 5.98 12.99 11.20
N ALA A 258 6.94 12.94 12.13
CA ALA A 258 7.23 11.74 12.91
C ALA A 258 6.03 11.28 13.74
N ARG A 259 5.35 12.20 14.44
CA ARG A 259 4.15 11.91 15.24
C ARG A 259 2.99 11.44 14.38
N THR A 260 2.74 12.11 13.26
CA THR A 260 1.65 11.74 12.35
C THR A 260 1.92 10.39 11.70
N MET A 261 3.16 10.15 11.24
CA MET A 261 3.60 8.87 10.69
C MET A 261 3.43 7.72 11.69
N PHE A 262 3.77 7.96 12.97
CA PHE A 262 3.53 7.00 14.04
C PHE A 262 2.03 6.73 14.26
N CYS A 263 1.19 7.78 14.21
CA CYS A 263 -0.27 7.62 14.30
C CYS A 263 -0.80 6.73 13.17
N TRP A 264 -0.31 6.89 11.94
CA TRP A 264 -0.66 6.00 10.83
C TRP A 264 -0.22 4.56 11.08
N PHE A 265 0.98 4.34 11.62
CA PHE A 265 1.44 3.00 11.97
C PHE A 265 0.54 2.30 13.00
N ILE A 266 0.13 3.00 14.07
CA ILE A 266 -0.75 2.39 15.09
C ILE A 266 -2.23 2.34 14.67
N LYS A 267 -2.65 3.18 13.72
CA LYS A 267 -3.94 3.02 13.03
C LYS A 267 -4.02 1.67 12.33
N GLU A 268 -2.95 1.23 11.66
CA GLU A 268 -2.87 -0.11 11.07
C GLU A 268 -2.88 -1.25 12.11
N LYS A 269 -2.66 -0.94 13.39
CA LYS A 269 -2.83 -1.87 14.52
C LYS A 269 -4.23 -1.82 15.13
N GLY A 270 -5.15 -1.02 14.56
CA GLY A 270 -6.51 -0.85 15.07
C GLY A 270 -6.62 0.03 16.32
N LEU A 271 -5.57 0.78 16.66
CA LEU A 271 -5.52 1.62 17.88
C LEU A 271 -6.00 3.05 17.66
N ILE A 272 -6.18 3.46 16.40
CA ILE A 272 -6.78 4.75 16.00
C ILE A 272 -7.85 4.43 14.94
N LYS A 273 -9.03 5.04 15.06
CA LYS A 273 -10.11 4.90 14.07
C LYS A 273 -9.64 5.42 12.70
N PRO A 274 -9.79 4.65 11.60
CA PRO A 274 -9.34 5.06 10.27
C PRO A 274 -9.86 6.43 9.84
N GLU A 275 -11.10 6.76 10.18
CA GLU A 275 -11.81 8.00 9.82
C GLU A 275 -11.04 9.26 10.24
N ILE A 276 -10.36 9.20 11.39
CA ILE A 276 -9.58 10.29 11.97
C ILE A 276 -8.37 10.66 11.08
N LEU A 277 -7.76 9.69 10.41
CA LEU A 277 -6.54 9.89 9.61
C LEU A 277 -6.79 9.78 8.11
N GLU A 278 -7.75 8.99 7.64
CA GLU A 278 -8.02 8.85 6.21
C GLU A 278 -8.79 10.04 5.63
N LEU A 279 -9.46 10.83 6.49
CA LEU A 279 -10.16 12.09 6.22
C LEU A 279 -11.36 12.03 5.27
N ARG A 280 -11.41 11.00 4.41
CA ARG A 280 -12.45 10.80 3.42
C ARG A 280 -12.92 9.35 3.40
N ASP A 281 -14.20 9.15 3.14
CA ASP A 281 -14.77 7.83 2.88
C ASP A 281 -14.45 7.32 1.47
N TRP A 282 -15.03 6.18 1.10
CA TRP A 282 -14.77 5.51 -0.17
C TRP A 282 -15.38 6.26 -1.38
N GLU A 283 -16.39 7.10 -1.16
CA GLU A 283 -16.94 8.02 -2.18
C GLU A 283 -16.17 9.35 -2.24
N GLY A 284 -15.20 9.57 -1.36
CA GLY A 284 -14.39 10.79 -1.31
C GLY A 284 -15.01 11.93 -0.49
N ARG A 285 -16.13 11.70 0.21
CA ARG A 285 -16.75 12.68 1.10
C ARG A 285 -15.89 12.87 2.33
N VAL A 286 -15.75 14.12 2.77
CA VAL A 286 -14.95 14.46 3.96
C VAL A 286 -15.69 14.01 5.22
N TYR A 287 -14.98 13.35 6.14
CA TYR A 287 -15.55 13.02 7.45
C TYR A 287 -15.73 14.31 8.27
N PRO A 288 -16.84 14.47 9.00
CA PRO A 288 -17.12 15.65 9.81
C PRO A 288 -16.30 15.59 11.11
N LEU A 289 -14.97 15.79 11.01
CA LEU A 289 -14.06 15.73 12.15
C LEU A 289 -13.99 17.06 12.91
N VAL A 290 -14.17 18.16 12.20
CA VAL A 290 -14.01 19.53 12.71
C VAL A 290 -15.21 20.38 12.33
N LYS A 291 -15.53 21.37 13.16
CA LYS A 291 -16.78 22.14 13.07
C LYS A 291 -16.96 22.93 11.77
N ASP A 292 -15.86 23.27 11.11
CA ASP A 292 -15.77 24.14 9.94
C ASP A 292 -15.58 23.34 8.65
N PHE A 293 -15.85 22.02 8.67
CA PHE A 293 -15.64 21.14 7.51
C PHE A 293 -16.52 21.50 6.29
N GLU A 294 -17.60 22.26 6.50
CA GLU A 294 -18.49 22.77 5.45
C GLU A 294 -18.21 24.23 5.07
N ASP A 295 -17.32 24.92 5.80
CA ASP A 295 -17.02 26.33 5.54
C ASP A 295 -16.20 26.48 4.24
N GLU A 296 -16.45 27.55 3.47
CA GLU A 296 -15.70 27.83 2.24
C GLU A 296 -14.18 27.97 2.48
N ASN A 297 -13.80 28.46 3.66
CA ASN A 297 -12.41 28.64 4.06
C ASN A 297 -11.84 27.44 4.85
N PHE A 298 -12.52 26.28 4.84
CA PHE A 298 -12.14 25.08 5.57
C PHE A 298 -10.67 24.71 5.39
N LEU A 299 -10.18 24.68 4.14
CA LEU A 299 -8.79 24.31 3.83
C LEU A 299 -7.77 25.27 4.44
N GLU A 300 -8.16 26.52 4.63
CA GLU A 300 -7.29 27.58 5.17
C GLU A 300 -7.32 27.70 6.68
N SER A 301 -8.30 27.05 7.31
CA SER A 301 -8.47 26.96 8.75
C SER A 301 -7.38 26.11 9.40
N ASN A 302 -7.28 26.20 10.73
CA ASN A 302 -6.32 25.54 11.60
C ASN A 302 -6.93 24.36 12.37
N SER A 303 -8.20 24.03 12.08
CA SER A 303 -9.06 23.24 12.95
C SER A 303 -8.64 21.77 13.09
N TYR A 304 -8.14 21.13 12.04
CA TYR A 304 -7.75 19.72 12.09
C TYR A 304 -6.50 19.50 12.95
N TYR A 305 -5.47 20.32 12.77
CA TYR A 305 -4.28 20.20 13.61
C TYR A 305 -4.63 20.49 15.09
N ARG A 306 -5.36 21.58 15.35
CA ARG A 306 -5.73 22.02 16.71
C ARG A 306 -6.68 21.05 17.42
N GLY A 307 -7.78 20.70 16.77
CA GLY A 307 -8.84 19.87 17.35
C GLY A 307 -8.50 18.39 17.36
N VAL A 308 -7.87 17.88 16.31
CA VAL A 308 -7.68 16.43 16.13
C VAL A 308 -6.25 16.02 16.49
N LEU A 309 -5.23 16.50 15.77
CA LEU A 309 -3.86 15.99 15.94
C LEU A 309 -3.27 16.33 17.31
N GLN A 310 -3.47 17.54 17.84
CA GLN A 310 -2.95 17.90 19.18
C GLN A 310 -3.58 17.03 20.28
N ASN A 311 -4.87 16.66 20.17
CA ASN A 311 -5.49 15.74 21.11
C ASN A 311 -4.91 14.32 21.00
N ILE A 312 -4.66 13.83 19.80
CA ILE A 312 -4.03 12.52 19.60
C ILE A 312 -2.62 12.51 20.18
N PHE A 313 -1.80 13.52 19.89
CA PHE A 313 -0.41 13.56 20.31
C PHE A 313 -0.27 13.72 21.83
N PHE A 314 -0.92 14.74 22.40
CA PHE A 314 -0.61 15.19 23.75
C PHE A 314 -1.60 14.66 24.80
N ASN A 315 -2.88 14.56 24.46
CA ASN A 315 -3.92 14.13 25.41
C ASN A 315 -4.29 12.64 25.24
N SER A 316 -3.83 11.99 24.17
CA SER A 316 -4.04 10.56 23.95
C SER A 316 -2.74 9.77 24.13
N LEU A 317 -1.79 9.92 23.21
CA LEU A 317 -0.57 9.10 23.17
C LEU A 317 0.42 9.44 24.29
N ASN A 318 0.40 10.68 24.79
CA ASN A 318 1.24 11.14 25.90
C ASN A 318 0.55 11.11 27.29
N GLN A 319 -0.71 10.70 27.39
CA GLN A 319 -1.42 10.68 28.68
C GLN A 319 -1.40 9.30 29.34
N LYS A 320 -0.73 9.20 30.50
CA LYS A 320 -0.71 7.98 31.33
C LYS A 320 -2.07 7.72 31.99
N GLY A 321 -2.43 6.44 32.13
CA GLY A 321 -3.62 6.01 32.88
C GLY A 321 -4.93 6.10 32.10
N LYS A 322 -6.05 6.05 32.83
CA LYS A 322 -7.40 6.13 32.26
C LYS A 322 -7.69 7.57 31.82
N LYS A 323 -8.16 7.73 30.60
CA LYS A 323 -8.53 9.02 30.00
C LYS A 323 -10.01 9.29 30.23
N ALA A 324 -10.36 10.53 30.55
CA ALA A 324 -11.72 11.03 30.65
C ALA A 324 -11.94 12.14 29.62
N LEU A 325 -13.20 12.40 29.26
CA LEU A 325 -13.54 13.40 28.22
C LEU A 325 -12.99 14.80 28.52
N LYS A 326 -12.91 15.17 29.81
CA LYS A 326 -12.36 16.46 30.27
C LYS A 326 -10.86 16.63 30.03
N ASP A 327 -10.14 15.55 29.71
CA ASP A 327 -8.69 15.60 29.51
C ASP A 327 -8.34 16.08 28.09
N PHE A 328 -9.29 16.02 27.15
CA PHE A 328 -9.12 16.53 25.80
C PHE A 328 -9.37 18.04 25.75
N LYS A 329 -8.43 18.74 25.12
CA LYS A 329 -8.42 20.20 24.96
C LYS A 329 -8.85 20.55 23.54
N TRP A 330 -9.02 21.83 23.20
CA TRP A 330 -9.34 22.26 21.83
C TRP A 330 -10.63 21.65 21.27
N THR A 331 -11.54 21.17 22.13
CA THR A 331 -12.79 20.52 21.71
C THR A 331 -13.70 21.47 20.96
N LYS A 332 -13.53 22.79 21.14
CA LYS A 332 -14.20 23.84 20.37
C LYS A 332 -13.96 23.80 18.85
N TYR A 333 -12.99 23.02 18.37
CA TYR A 333 -12.73 22.82 16.94
C TYR A 333 -13.37 21.55 16.39
N LEU A 334 -13.81 20.63 17.25
CA LEU A 334 -14.41 19.37 16.84
C LEU A 334 -15.83 19.61 16.33
N HIS A 335 -16.25 18.82 15.34
CA HIS A 335 -17.63 18.82 14.87
C HIS A 335 -18.57 18.26 15.96
N SER A 336 -19.85 18.64 15.95
CA SER A 336 -20.84 18.12 16.90
C SER A 336 -20.99 16.60 16.87
N ASP A 337 -20.78 16.01 15.69
CA ASP A 337 -20.94 14.58 15.45
C ASP A 337 -19.65 13.79 15.72
N PHE A 338 -18.55 14.48 16.02
CA PHE A 338 -17.28 13.84 16.34
C PHE A 338 -17.40 13.06 17.67
N GLN A 339 -17.10 11.76 17.62
CA GLN A 339 -17.13 10.90 18.80
C GLN A 339 -15.83 11.09 19.60
N ILE A 340 -15.88 11.96 20.62
CA ILE A 340 -14.72 12.29 21.46
C ILE A 340 -14.15 11.05 22.18
N GLU A 341 -14.96 10.02 22.40
CA GLU A 341 -14.58 8.73 22.96
C GLU A 341 -13.50 8.05 22.13
N TRP A 342 -13.42 8.30 20.82
CA TRP A 342 -12.36 7.76 19.98
C TRP A 342 -10.96 8.14 20.46
N PHE A 343 -10.79 9.31 21.08
CA PHE A 343 -9.50 9.66 21.68
C PHE A 343 -9.20 8.87 22.96
N THR A 344 -10.23 8.47 23.72
CA THR A 344 -10.04 7.67 24.95
C THR A 344 -9.57 6.25 24.66
N GLU A 345 -9.94 5.71 23.50
CA GLU A 345 -9.55 4.36 23.05
C GLU A 345 -8.07 4.27 22.65
N ILE A 346 -7.45 5.41 22.30
CA ILE A 346 -6.04 5.46 21.90
C ILE A 346 -5.16 5.22 23.15
N PRO A 347 -4.26 4.21 23.13
CA PRO A 347 -3.44 3.88 24.30
C PRO A 347 -2.35 4.91 24.56
N TYR A 348 -1.81 4.88 25.77
CA TYR A 348 -0.57 5.58 26.09
C TYR A 348 0.62 4.84 25.44
N LEU A 349 1.43 5.55 24.65
CA LEU A 349 2.59 4.99 23.94
C LEU A 349 3.80 5.94 23.97
N ASN A 350 4.00 6.66 25.09
CA ASN A 350 5.12 7.61 25.17
C ASN A 350 6.48 6.89 25.03
N GLY A 351 7.33 7.49 24.19
CA GLY A 351 8.72 7.14 23.92
C GLY A 351 9.52 8.35 23.44
N GLY A 352 9.29 9.53 24.03
CA GLY A 352 9.97 10.78 23.68
C GLY A 352 9.40 11.51 22.46
N ILE A 353 8.84 10.76 21.49
CA ILE A 353 8.25 11.34 20.27
C ILE A 353 6.99 12.19 20.54
N PHE A 354 6.24 11.92 21.61
CA PHE A 354 5.03 12.65 21.99
C PHE A 354 5.23 13.58 23.19
N ASP A 355 6.48 13.81 23.62
CA ASP A 355 6.77 14.74 24.71
C ASP A 355 6.25 16.14 24.37
N ASP A 356 5.73 16.81 25.39
CA ASP A 356 5.19 18.16 25.29
C ASP A 356 6.35 19.15 25.36
N LEU A 357 6.63 19.81 24.24
CA LEU A 357 7.68 20.81 24.10
C LEU A 357 7.03 22.18 23.91
N ASP A 358 7.61 23.23 24.51
CA ASP A 358 7.08 24.60 24.32
C ASP A 358 7.08 25.00 22.82
N GLU A 359 8.03 24.48 22.04
CA GLU A 359 8.15 24.66 20.59
C GLU A 359 7.01 24.02 19.79
N ASP A 360 6.21 23.14 20.40
CA ASP A 360 5.01 22.59 19.77
C ASP A 360 3.80 23.52 19.88
N ASN A 361 3.91 24.59 20.67
CA ASN A 361 2.87 25.61 20.82
C ASN A 361 1.50 24.97 21.18
N ALA A 362 1.52 23.90 21.97
CA ALA A 362 0.36 23.09 22.36
C ALA A 362 -0.39 23.67 23.57
N LYS A 363 -0.56 25.00 23.61
CA LYS A 363 -1.36 25.70 24.62
C LYS A 363 -2.69 26.17 24.02
N GLU A 364 -3.79 25.93 24.74
CA GLU A 364 -5.13 26.30 24.28
C GLU A 364 -5.37 27.82 24.25
N SER A 365 -4.61 28.56 25.08
CA SER A 365 -4.62 30.03 25.10
C SER A 365 -3.98 30.68 23.88
N ILE A 366 -3.22 29.94 23.06
CA ILE A 366 -2.62 30.48 21.83
C ILE A 366 -3.71 30.64 20.77
N GLU A 367 -3.85 31.83 20.21
CA GLU A 367 -4.84 32.14 19.18
C GLU A 367 -4.41 31.69 17.77
N ASP A 368 -5.38 31.38 16.90
CA ASP A 368 -5.10 30.95 15.52
C ASP A 368 -4.49 32.06 14.66
N ALA A 369 -4.66 33.32 15.05
CA ALA A 369 -4.02 34.46 14.38
C ALA A 369 -2.49 34.41 14.46
N VAL A 370 -1.94 33.75 15.49
CA VAL A 370 -0.49 33.68 15.76
C VAL A 370 0.11 32.28 15.55
N MET A 371 -0.68 31.22 15.71
CA MET A 371 -0.27 29.84 15.38
C MET A 371 -1.13 29.31 14.24
N ARG A 372 -0.50 28.91 13.12
CA ARG A 372 -1.22 28.43 11.95
C ARG A 372 -0.56 27.19 11.34
N VAL A 373 -1.32 26.11 11.25
CA VAL A 373 -1.02 24.86 10.55
C VAL A 373 -2.25 24.49 9.71
N PRO A 374 -2.35 25.01 8.47
CA PRO A 374 -3.58 24.95 7.68
C PRO A 374 -4.07 23.53 7.38
N ASN A 375 -5.39 23.35 7.27
CA ASN A 375 -6.02 22.08 6.94
C ASN A 375 -5.58 21.53 5.57
N PHE A 376 -5.30 22.37 4.58
CA PHE A 376 -4.81 21.90 3.28
C PHE A 376 -3.51 21.08 3.37
N LEU A 377 -2.69 21.30 4.40
CA LEU A 377 -1.48 20.50 4.63
C LEU A 377 -1.82 19.03 4.92
N PHE A 378 -3.04 18.71 5.34
CA PHE A 378 -3.48 17.35 5.65
C PHE A 378 -4.47 16.82 4.61
N TYR A 379 -5.40 17.67 4.16
CA TYR A 379 -6.47 17.31 3.22
C TYR A 379 -6.07 17.40 1.74
N GLY A 380 -5.01 18.16 1.43
CA GLY A 380 -4.60 18.51 0.07
C GLY A 380 -5.34 19.74 -0.47
N ILE A 381 -4.79 20.33 -1.53
CA ILE A 381 -5.34 21.51 -2.20
C ILE A 381 -5.00 21.48 -3.69
N GLU A 382 -5.89 22.04 -4.51
CA GLU A 382 -5.63 22.33 -5.92
C GLU A 382 -5.25 23.80 -6.06
N THR A 383 -4.06 24.08 -6.60
CA THR A 383 -3.55 25.44 -6.86
C THR A 383 -3.37 25.64 -8.37
N GLU A 384 -3.40 26.90 -8.81
CA GLU A 384 -3.05 27.25 -10.19
C GLU A 384 -1.59 27.70 -10.25
N GLU A 385 -0.76 26.97 -10.98
CA GLU A 385 0.69 27.22 -11.06
C GLU A 385 1.17 27.39 -12.50
N ASN A 386 2.19 28.22 -12.64
CA ASN A 386 2.89 28.46 -13.91
C ASN A 386 3.88 27.33 -14.19
N VAL A 387 3.48 26.35 -15.00
CA VAL A 387 4.32 25.20 -15.34
C VAL A 387 5.01 25.44 -16.69
N ALA A 388 6.33 25.29 -16.74
CA ALA A 388 7.09 25.37 -17.99
C ALA A 388 7.04 24.03 -18.73
N LYS A 389 6.48 23.99 -19.94
CA LYS A 389 6.46 22.80 -20.81
C LYS A 389 7.24 23.01 -22.12
N GLY A 390 7.93 21.95 -22.54
CA GLY A 390 8.65 21.87 -23.82
C GLY A 390 10.03 22.53 -23.84
N LYS A 391 10.82 22.24 -24.89
CA LYS A 391 12.19 22.78 -25.09
C LYS A 391 12.25 24.33 -25.17
N ALA A 392 11.11 24.98 -25.38
CA ALA A 392 11.00 26.43 -25.54
C ALA A 392 10.49 27.18 -24.28
N LYS A 393 10.35 26.51 -23.12
CA LYS A 393 9.87 27.12 -21.84
C LYS A 393 8.63 28.01 -22.01
N LYS A 394 7.58 27.49 -22.66
CA LYS A 394 6.29 28.19 -22.67
C LYS A 394 5.66 27.99 -21.29
N ILE A 395 5.31 29.10 -20.63
CA ILE A 395 4.68 29.10 -19.31
C ILE A 395 3.17 28.92 -19.52
N GLU A 396 2.61 27.85 -18.98
CA GLU A 396 1.16 27.60 -18.99
C GLU A 396 0.65 27.47 -17.55
N VAL A 397 -0.45 28.18 -17.25
CA VAL A 397 -1.16 28.02 -15.98
C VAL A 397 -1.83 26.66 -16.00
N ASN A 398 -1.40 25.78 -15.09
CA ASN A 398 -1.98 24.46 -14.91
C ASN A 398 -2.49 24.34 -13.48
N LYS A 399 -3.60 23.63 -13.31
CA LYS A 399 -4.03 23.21 -11.99
C LYS A 399 -3.11 22.10 -11.49
N VAL A 400 -2.45 22.33 -10.37
CA VAL A 400 -1.56 21.40 -9.68
C VAL A 400 -2.23 20.98 -8.39
N TYR A 401 -2.36 19.68 -8.19
CA TYR A 401 -2.88 19.14 -6.95
C TYR A 401 -1.73 18.80 -6.01
N HIS A 402 -1.70 19.44 -4.86
CA HIS A 402 -0.78 19.15 -3.76
C HIS A 402 -1.44 18.15 -2.82
N ASN A 403 -0.88 16.94 -2.75
CA ASN A 403 -1.36 15.94 -1.80
C ASN A 403 -1.12 16.41 -0.37
N GLY A 404 -2.16 16.37 0.46
CA GLY A 404 -2.00 16.56 1.90
C GLY A 404 -1.27 15.38 2.53
N LEU A 405 -0.66 15.59 3.70
CA LEU A 405 0.13 14.60 4.42
C LEU A 405 -0.63 13.28 4.63
N ASN A 406 -1.92 13.36 4.96
CA ASN A 406 -2.76 12.20 5.17
C ASN A 406 -3.01 11.44 3.85
N GLY A 407 -3.12 12.14 2.72
CA GLY A 407 -3.20 11.52 1.40
C GLY A 407 -1.90 10.80 1.01
N ILE A 408 -0.74 11.42 1.30
CA ILE A 408 0.58 10.82 1.07
C ILE A 408 0.73 9.55 1.91
N PHE A 409 0.42 9.63 3.21
CA PHE A 409 0.46 8.47 4.11
C PHE A 409 -0.55 7.38 3.72
N LYS A 410 -1.77 7.73 3.31
CA LYS A 410 -2.74 6.75 2.79
C LYS A 410 -2.19 5.92 1.64
N SER A 411 -1.32 6.50 0.80
CA SER A 411 -0.70 5.81 -0.34
C SER A 411 0.44 4.85 0.04
N TYR A 412 0.88 4.87 1.30
CA TYR A 412 1.97 4.06 1.82
C TYR A 412 1.46 2.89 2.66
N LYS A 413 2.08 1.70 2.52
CA LYS A 413 1.74 0.54 3.35
C LYS A 413 2.67 0.49 4.57
N PHE A 414 2.20 0.97 5.71
CA PHE A 414 2.96 1.05 6.98
C PHE A 414 3.30 -0.29 7.62
N THR A 415 2.72 -1.39 7.13
CA THR A 415 2.86 -2.75 7.68
C THR A 415 3.50 -3.71 6.67
N LEU A 416 4.34 -3.21 5.76
CA LEU A 416 5.13 -4.06 4.87
C LEU A 416 6.07 -4.98 5.67
N GLU A 417 5.60 -6.20 5.94
CA GLU A 417 6.42 -7.37 6.28
C GLU A 417 6.59 -8.29 5.08
#